data_AF-A0A3M0ICP3-F1
#
_entry.id   AF-A0A3M0ICP3-F1
#
_cell.length_a   1.000
_cell.length_b   1.000
_cell.length_c   1.000
_cell.angle_alpha   90.00
_cell.angle_beta   90.00
_cell.angle_gamma   90.00
#
_symmetry.space_group_name_H-M   'P 1'
#
loop_
_entity.id
_entity.type
_entity.pdbx_description
1 polymer ?
#
loop_
_entity_poly.entity_id
_entity_poly.type
_entity_poly.pdbx_seq_one_letter_code
_entity_poly.pdbx_strand_id
1 'polypeptide(L)'
;MVGTQRSTYDTVQRLKGAPFITQRPAYFSPAAAAQDESNSRGDLGEFAQTLVPLEYTNWAEESGAHVSACYIGDWSSLHKVVVRGREALDFLAWLGMRGLSRFEHGQIKHHVQLDENGWVASEGVLCRLAEEEFLYTAGSGDWLMWQLSQGGWDAEAEDVSPERFIFGVQGPASLATLEKLTGGSLRDIAFSRSRMTRLGGVPVRVLRTGISGELGYEIHGPAERANAIWSAAVETGRESGICQLGLRSQPVQHIEAGIATNGLDYLPASILTAGAPTQFRRGRPGGSYVPEDGIADYFRKPGELGWGFRKGIPGRDFLGRDALAADAAKGEPRRTLMGLRWNAADVVGILTASLGEGDLPDPMELPRGRGPVFDQVLVGGRPVGVSTGRTVSVNLRSTISLCVIDESHAAPGTDVVVLWGRPGTAQREVRATVTALPFKPDRRRTDVSAL
;
A
#
# COMPACT_ATOMS: atom_id res chain seq x y z
N MET A 1 -14.37 -5.60 -24.79
CA MET A 1 -13.74 -5.70 -23.46
C MET A 1 -13.75 -4.36 -22.71
N VAL A 2 -13.20 -3.26 -23.24
CA VAL A 2 -13.17 -1.96 -22.52
C VAL A 2 -14.56 -1.44 -22.11
N GLY A 3 -15.54 -1.41 -23.03
CA GLY A 3 -16.90 -0.96 -22.71
C GLY A 3 -17.61 -1.81 -21.65
N THR A 4 -17.27 -3.11 -21.59
CA THR A 4 -17.78 -4.03 -20.55
C THR A 4 -17.11 -3.75 -19.20
N GLN A 5 -15.81 -3.44 -19.20
CA GLN A 5 -15.04 -3.19 -17.97
C GLN A 5 -15.49 -1.91 -17.26
N ARG A 6 -15.67 -0.79 -17.99
CA ARG A 6 -16.24 0.44 -17.42
C ARG A 6 -17.65 0.24 -16.89
N SER A 7 -18.56 -0.33 -17.69
CA SER A 7 -19.96 -0.51 -17.27
C SER A 7 -20.07 -1.35 -15.99
N THR A 8 -19.24 -2.39 -15.84
CA THR A 8 -19.19 -3.20 -14.61
C THR A 8 -18.61 -2.40 -13.46
N TYR A 9 -17.49 -1.69 -13.67
CA TYR A 9 -16.87 -0.83 -12.67
C TYR A 9 -17.84 0.22 -12.12
N ASP A 10 -18.51 0.97 -13.00
CA ASP A 10 -19.49 2.00 -12.62
C ASP A 10 -20.65 1.39 -11.81
N THR A 11 -21.06 0.17 -12.17
CA THR A 11 -22.09 -0.57 -11.43
C THR A 11 -21.59 -0.98 -10.04
N VAL A 12 -20.36 -1.46 -9.91
CA VAL A 12 -19.76 -1.77 -8.60
C VAL A 12 -19.65 -0.52 -7.73
N GLN A 13 -19.23 0.62 -8.30
CA GLN A 13 -19.15 1.89 -7.55
C GLN A 13 -20.52 2.37 -7.09
N ARG A 14 -21.54 2.35 -7.97
CA ARG A 14 -22.93 2.68 -7.61
C ARG A 14 -23.48 1.77 -6.52
N LEU A 15 -23.11 0.49 -6.54
CA LEU A 15 -23.58 -0.54 -5.61
C LEU A 15 -22.61 -0.82 -4.47
N LYS A 16 -21.63 0.05 -4.21
CA LYS A 16 -20.63 -0.10 -3.12
C LYS A 16 -21.28 -0.31 -1.75
N GLY A 17 -22.55 0.09 -1.59
CA GLY A 17 -23.32 -0.04 -0.35
C GLY A 17 -24.25 -1.22 -0.25
N ALA A 18 -24.49 -1.89 -1.37
CA ALA A 18 -25.41 -3.00 -1.44
C ALA A 18 -24.94 -4.15 -0.51
N PRO A 19 -25.85 -4.79 0.24
CA PRO A 19 -25.52 -5.97 1.02
C PRO A 19 -25.16 -7.14 0.09
N PHE A 20 -24.20 -7.97 0.52
CA PHE A 20 -23.72 -9.16 -0.20
C PHE A 20 -23.06 -8.90 -1.58
N ILE A 21 -22.32 -9.89 -2.11
CA ILE A 21 -21.76 -9.83 -3.47
C ILE A 21 -22.85 -10.12 -4.51
N THR A 22 -23.95 -10.80 -4.18
CA THR A 22 -24.99 -11.15 -5.17
C THR A 22 -25.67 -9.95 -5.84
N GLN A 23 -25.62 -8.77 -5.21
CA GLN A 23 -26.12 -7.53 -5.78
C GLN A 23 -25.05 -6.73 -6.52
N ARG A 24 -23.76 -7.02 -6.31
CA ARG A 24 -22.63 -6.36 -6.96
C ARG A 24 -22.10 -7.27 -8.06
N PRO A 25 -22.00 -6.82 -9.33
CA PRO A 25 -21.41 -7.68 -10.34
C PRO A 25 -19.95 -7.99 -9.96
N ALA A 26 -19.50 -9.20 -10.26
CA ALA A 26 -18.10 -9.56 -10.11
C ALA A 26 -17.26 -8.69 -11.05
N TYR A 27 -16.31 -7.95 -10.48
CA TYR A 27 -15.37 -7.14 -11.24
C TYR A 27 -13.99 -7.78 -11.09
N PHE A 28 -13.40 -8.20 -12.20
CA PHE A 28 -12.11 -8.89 -12.20
C PHE A 28 -11.01 -8.00 -12.73
N SER A 29 -9.77 -8.40 -12.49
CA SER A 29 -8.60 -7.77 -13.12
C SER A 29 -8.77 -7.69 -14.64
N PRO A 30 -8.26 -6.63 -15.30
CA PRO A 30 -8.16 -6.63 -16.76
C PRO A 30 -7.27 -7.77 -17.31
N ALA A 31 -6.39 -8.36 -16.49
CA ALA A 31 -5.59 -9.55 -16.82
C ALA A 31 -6.21 -10.88 -16.35
N ALA A 32 -7.50 -10.90 -15.99
CA ALA A 32 -8.12 -12.07 -15.39
C ALA A 32 -7.96 -13.36 -16.20
N ALA A 33 -8.04 -13.32 -17.53
CA ALA A 33 -7.89 -14.53 -18.35
C ALA A 33 -6.47 -15.11 -18.26
N ALA A 34 -5.44 -14.26 -18.39
CA ALA A 34 -4.04 -14.67 -18.25
C ALA A 34 -3.69 -15.10 -16.82
N GLN A 35 -4.33 -14.48 -15.82
CA GLN A 35 -4.18 -14.84 -14.43
C GLN A 35 -4.83 -16.19 -14.12
N ASP A 36 -6.00 -16.46 -14.70
CA ASP A 36 -6.76 -17.71 -14.51
C ASP A 36 -5.99 -18.92 -15.06
N GLU A 37 -5.30 -18.78 -16.20
CA GLU A 37 -4.42 -19.83 -16.76
C GLU A 37 -3.36 -20.31 -15.75
N SER A 38 -2.92 -19.43 -14.84
CA SER A 38 -1.93 -19.75 -13.80
C SER A 38 -2.56 -20.02 -12.43
N ASN A 39 -3.84 -19.70 -12.24
CA ASN A 39 -4.56 -19.87 -10.98
C ASN A 39 -5.10 -21.31 -10.85
N SER A 40 -4.21 -22.29 -10.83
CA SER A 40 -4.57 -23.71 -10.77
C SER A 40 -5.45 -24.11 -9.57
N ARG A 41 -5.45 -23.29 -8.51
CA ARG A 41 -6.27 -23.50 -7.30
C ARG A 41 -7.69 -22.94 -7.42
N GLY A 42 -7.92 -21.99 -8.33
CA GLY A 42 -9.20 -21.27 -8.47
C GLY A 42 -9.51 -20.33 -7.29
N ASP A 43 -8.54 -20.06 -6.42
CA ASP A 43 -8.75 -19.23 -5.23
C ASP A 43 -8.70 -17.76 -5.59
N LEU A 44 -9.74 -17.02 -5.21
CA LEU A 44 -9.88 -15.60 -5.49
C LEU A 44 -10.03 -14.79 -4.19
N GLY A 45 -9.54 -13.55 -4.21
CA GLY A 45 -9.73 -12.58 -3.15
C GLY A 45 -10.16 -11.21 -3.70
N GLU A 46 -10.91 -10.47 -2.89
CA GLU A 46 -11.33 -9.10 -3.19
C GLU A 46 -10.20 -8.13 -2.78
N PHE A 47 -9.49 -7.57 -3.75
CA PHE A 47 -8.60 -6.44 -3.56
C PHE A 47 -9.32 -5.14 -3.94
N ALA A 48 -9.75 -4.40 -2.93
CA ALA A 48 -10.67 -3.27 -3.06
C ALA A 48 -11.96 -3.70 -3.79
N GLN A 49 -12.20 -3.24 -5.02
CA GLN A 49 -13.37 -3.58 -5.82
C GLN A 49 -13.15 -4.77 -6.79
N THR A 50 -11.93 -5.28 -6.89
CA THR A 50 -11.53 -6.23 -7.94
C THR A 50 -11.25 -7.61 -7.36
N LEU A 51 -11.71 -8.66 -8.03
CA LEU A 51 -11.32 -10.03 -7.78
C LEU A 51 -10.01 -10.35 -8.51
N VAL A 52 -9.05 -10.86 -7.76
CA VAL A 52 -7.72 -11.31 -8.22
C VAL A 52 -7.38 -12.66 -7.58
N PRO A 53 -6.45 -13.46 -8.15
CA PRO A 53 -5.99 -14.67 -7.50
C PRO A 53 -5.44 -14.41 -6.09
N LEU A 54 -5.88 -15.25 -5.14
CA LEU A 54 -5.43 -15.15 -3.76
C LEU A 54 -3.98 -15.61 -3.61
N GLU A 55 -3.61 -16.67 -4.35
CA GLU A 55 -2.34 -17.38 -4.30
C GLU A 55 -2.20 -18.15 -5.62
N TYR A 56 -1.03 -18.08 -6.28
CA TYR A 56 -0.71 -18.83 -7.50
C TYR A 56 0.06 -20.13 -7.19
N THR A 57 1.05 -20.07 -6.29
CA THR A 57 1.85 -21.24 -5.89
C THR A 57 1.61 -21.58 -4.43
N ASN A 58 2.25 -20.85 -3.52
CA ASN A 58 2.06 -20.86 -2.09
C ASN A 58 2.60 -19.55 -1.51
N TRP A 59 2.04 -19.10 -0.39
CA TRP A 59 2.43 -17.82 0.19
C TRP A 59 3.93 -17.68 0.50
N ALA A 60 4.62 -18.76 0.85
CA ALA A 60 6.02 -18.71 1.24
C ALA A 60 6.93 -18.42 0.03
N GLU A 61 6.72 -19.14 -1.07
CA GLU A 61 7.45 -18.92 -2.32
C GLU A 61 7.20 -17.52 -2.89
N GLU A 62 5.92 -17.12 -2.97
CA GLU A 62 5.53 -15.81 -3.48
C GLU A 62 6.08 -14.65 -2.63
N SER A 63 6.02 -14.79 -1.30
CA SER A 63 6.58 -13.79 -0.37
C SER A 63 8.11 -13.66 -0.49
N GLY A 64 8.79 -14.75 -0.85
CA GLY A 64 10.24 -14.78 -1.04
C GLY A 64 10.72 -14.20 -2.38
N ALA A 65 9.86 -14.24 -3.41
CA ALA A 65 10.25 -13.98 -4.79
C ALA A 65 10.89 -12.60 -5.02
N HIS A 66 10.45 -11.57 -4.29
CA HIS A 66 11.01 -10.23 -4.45
C HIS A 66 12.48 -10.14 -4.01
N VAL A 67 12.95 -11.02 -3.11
CA VAL A 67 14.36 -11.05 -2.67
C VAL A 67 15.19 -12.02 -3.50
N SER A 68 14.65 -13.20 -3.81
CA SER A 68 15.38 -14.26 -4.53
C SER A 68 15.49 -14.04 -6.03
N ALA A 69 14.49 -13.39 -6.65
CA ALA A 69 14.38 -13.24 -8.10
C ALA A 69 13.58 -11.96 -8.45
N CYS A 70 12.34 -12.11 -8.92
CA CYS A 70 11.36 -11.04 -8.96
C CYS A 70 9.95 -11.61 -8.96
N TYR A 71 8.95 -10.77 -8.68
CA TYR A 71 7.55 -11.09 -8.94
C TYR A 71 6.96 -10.20 -10.03
N ILE A 72 5.83 -10.63 -10.61
CA ILE A 72 4.79 -9.77 -11.19
C ILE A 72 3.54 -9.84 -10.31
N GLY A 73 2.98 -8.68 -9.94
CA GLY A 73 1.76 -8.58 -9.14
C GLY A 73 0.81 -7.52 -9.68
N ASP A 74 -0.47 -7.63 -9.32
CA ASP A 74 -1.54 -6.83 -9.89
C ASP A 74 -2.08 -5.76 -8.93
N TRP A 75 -1.82 -4.49 -9.26
CA TRP A 75 -2.34 -3.32 -8.57
C TRP A 75 -3.43 -2.60 -9.38
N SER A 76 -4.06 -3.28 -10.34
CA SER A 76 -5.11 -2.71 -11.18
C SER A 76 -6.36 -2.31 -10.39
N SER A 77 -6.52 -2.74 -9.14
CA SER A 77 -7.57 -2.24 -8.24
C SER A 77 -7.36 -0.82 -7.74
N LEU A 78 -6.11 -0.31 -7.74
CA LEU A 78 -5.85 1.06 -7.32
C LEU A 78 -6.60 2.04 -8.23
N HIS A 79 -7.14 3.09 -7.62
CA HIS A 79 -7.75 4.17 -8.38
C HIS A 79 -6.67 4.84 -9.23
N LYS A 80 -7.03 5.21 -10.47
CA LYS A 80 -6.22 6.05 -11.35
C LYS A 80 -7.05 7.27 -11.68
N VAL A 81 -6.66 8.43 -11.14
CA VAL A 81 -7.33 9.69 -11.44
C VAL A 81 -6.40 10.55 -12.26
N VAL A 82 -6.84 10.91 -13.47
CA VAL A 82 -6.14 11.91 -14.27
C VAL A 82 -6.68 13.28 -13.92
N VAL A 83 -5.79 14.22 -13.61
CA VAL A 83 -6.12 15.62 -13.29
C VAL A 83 -5.56 16.51 -14.39
N ARG A 84 -6.41 17.35 -14.98
CA ARG A 84 -6.04 18.25 -16.09
C ARG A 84 -6.50 19.67 -15.84
N GLY A 85 -5.83 20.64 -16.46
CA GLY A 85 -6.23 22.05 -16.47
C GLY A 85 -5.15 22.99 -15.95
N ARG A 86 -5.38 24.29 -16.14
CA ARG A 86 -4.40 25.35 -15.85
C ARG A 86 -4.04 25.43 -14.38
N GLU A 87 -5.00 25.18 -13.50
CA GLU A 87 -4.80 25.21 -12.04
C GLU A 87 -4.59 23.81 -11.44
N ALA A 88 -4.42 22.76 -12.26
CA ALA A 88 -4.26 21.39 -11.77
C ALA A 88 -3.04 21.22 -10.85
N LEU A 89 -1.90 21.84 -11.21
CA LEU A 89 -0.69 21.77 -10.39
C LEU A 89 -0.86 22.48 -9.04
N ASP A 90 -1.56 23.63 -9.04
CA ASP A 90 -1.79 24.43 -7.84
C ASP A 90 -2.79 23.75 -6.90
N PHE A 91 -3.87 23.19 -7.45
CA PHE A 91 -4.80 22.34 -6.70
C PHE A 91 -4.07 21.15 -6.04
N LEU A 92 -3.27 20.41 -6.81
CA LEU A 92 -2.50 19.28 -6.29
C LEU A 92 -1.48 19.72 -5.24
N ALA A 93 -0.82 20.87 -5.45
CA ALA A 93 0.12 21.42 -4.48
C ALA A 93 -0.58 21.84 -3.18
N TRP A 94 -1.78 22.41 -3.25
CA TRP A 94 -2.59 22.74 -2.08
C TRP A 94 -3.10 21.49 -1.36
N LEU A 95 -3.57 20.48 -2.10
CA LEU A 95 -4.12 19.26 -1.52
C LEU A 95 -3.04 18.35 -0.88
N GLY A 96 -1.83 18.35 -1.42
CA GLY A 96 -0.72 17.50 -0.98
C GLY A 96 0.25 18.22 -0.04
N MET A 97 0.79 17.50 0.95
CA MET A 97 1.74 18.10 1.91
C MET A 97 3.14 18.38 1.35
N ARG A 98 3.52 17.80 0.20
CA ARG A 98 4.82 18.04 -0.45
C ARG A 98 4.72 19.09 -1.55
N GLY A 99 5.69 19.99 -1.62
CA GLY A 99 5.75 21.01 -2.66
C GLY A 99 5.98 20.43 -4.06
N LEU A 100 5.30 21.03 -5.05
CA LEU A 100 5.34 20.63 -6.46
C LEU A 100 6.02 21.67 -7.38
N SER A 101 6.65 22.72 -6.83
CA SER A 101 7.28 23.79 -7.62
C SER A 101 8.42 23.34 -8.55
N ARG A 102 9.05 22.20 -8.26
CA ARG A 102 10.08 21.56 -9.11
C ARG A 102 9.62 20.19 -9.62
N PHE A 103 8.32 20.05 -9.90
CA PHE A 103 7.76 18.77 -10.33
C PHE A 103 7.91 18.61 -11.84
N GLU A 104 8.88 17.82 -12.29
CA GLU A 104 9.22 17.73 -13.72
C GLU A 104 8.38 16.67 -14.47
N HIS A 105 8.31 16.78 -15.80
CA HIS A 105 7.69 15.76 -16.64
C HIS A 105 8.30 14.37 -16.37
N GLY A 106 7.42 13.37 -16.23
CA GLY A 106 7.79 12.00 -15.92
C GLY A 106 8.23 11.78 -14.47
N GLN A 107 8.33 12.82 -13.64
CA GLN A 107 8.64 12.65 -12.22
C GLN A 107 7.45 12.05 -11.47
N ILE A 108 7.75 11.26 -10.44
CA ILE A 108 6.79 10.65 -9.53
C ILE A 108 7.05 11.21 -8.12
N LYS A 109 5.99 11.52 -7.38
CA LYS A 109 6.07 11.94 -5.98
C LYS A 109 5.09 11.15 -5.14
N HIS A 110 5.51 10.74 -3.94
CA HIS A 110 4.59 10.29 -2.90
C HIS A 110 3.74 11.50 -2.46
N HIS A 111 2.44 11.41 -2.71
CA HIS A 111 1.51 12.52 -2.58
C HIS A 111 0.52 12.22 -1.45
N VAL A 112 0.88 12.67 -0.24
CA VAL A 112 0.08 12.50 0.98
C VAL A 112 -0.88 13.68 1.10
N GLN A 113 -2.18 13.37 1.15
CA GLN A 113 -3.29 14.30 1.23
C GLN A 113 -3.90 14.26 2.63
N LEU A 114 -4.19 15.43 3.20
CA LEU A 114 -4.65 15.56 4.59
C LEU A 114 -6.09 16.07 4.66
N ASP A 115 -6.73 15.93 5.81
CA ASP A 115 -7.92 16.70 6.19
C ASP A 115 -7.53 18.04 6.88
N GLU A 116 -8.51 18.87 7.24
CA GLU A 116 -8.24 20.14 7.94
C GLU A 116 -7.52 19.96 9.29
N ASN A 117 -7.66 18.79 9.92
CA ASN A 117 -7.00 18.47 11.16
C ASN A 117 -5.56 17.99 10.94
N GLY A 118 -5.11 17.75 9.70
CA GLY A 118 -3.77 17.25 9.39
C GLY A 118 -3.62 15.72 9.49
N TRP A 119 -4.72 14.97 9.64
CA TRP A 119 -4.72 13.51 9.54
C TRP A 119 -4.59 13.08 8.07
N VAL A 120 -3.98 11.92 7.82
CA VAL A 120 -3.90 11.36 6.46
C VAL A 120 -5.30 10.97 5.99
N ALA A 121 -5.77 11.63 4.92
CA ALA A 121 -7.07 11.38 4.30
C ALA A 121 -6.99 10.50 3.05
N SER A 122 -5.88 10.59 2.31
CA SER A 122 -5.51 9.70 1.21
C SER A 122 -4.00 9.80 0.95
N GLU A 123 -3.42 8.76 0.37
CA GLU A 123 -2.05 8.81 -0.14
C GLU A 123 -1.87 7.87 -1.33
N GLY A 124 -0.88 8.18 -2.14
CA GLY A 124 -0.54 7.45 -3.34
C GLY A 124 0.64 8.08 -4.07
N VAL A 125 0.81 7.73 -5.33
CA VAL A 125 1.83 8.32 -6.19
C VAL A 125 1.21 9.26 -7.21
N LEU A 126 1.80 10.45 -7.33
CA LEU A 126 1.46 11.44 -8.33
C LEU A 126 2.54 11.46 -9.41
N CYS A 127 2.17 11.28 -10.66
CA CYS A 127 3.07 11.35 -11.81
C CYS A 127 2.70 12.56 -12.69
N ARG A 128 3.69 13.39 -13.05
CA ARG A 128 3.47 14.47 -14.03
C ARG A 128 3.54 13.88 -15.44
N LEU A 129 2.41 13.83 -16.14
CA LEU A 129 2.30 13.26 -17.48
C LEU A 129 2.56 14.29 -18.58
N ALA A 130 2.16 15.55 -18.36
CA ALA A 130 2.40 16.67 -19.26
C ALA A 130 2.51 17.97 -18.44
N GLU A 131 2.50 19.13 -19.11
CA GLU A 131 2.53 20.43 -18.43
C GLU A 131 1.33 20.60 -17.48
N GLU A 132 0.13 20.34 -17.99
CA GLU A 132 -1.16 20.47 -17.29
C GLU A 132 -1.89 19.11 -17.18
N GLU A 133 -1.16 17.99 -17.17
CA GLU A 133 -1.76 16.65 -17.00
C GLU A 133 -0.98 15.83 -15.98
N PHE A 134 -1.70 15.28 -15.00
CA PHE A 134 -1.15 14.52 -13.89
C PHE A 134 -1.94 13.22 -13.68
N LEU A 135 -1.27 12.16 -13.25
CA LEU A 135 -1.90 10.90 -12.88
C LEU A 135 -1.65 10.62 -11.41
N TYR A 136 -2.72 10.57 -10.63
CA TYR A 136 -2.70 10.14 -9.24
C TYR A 136 -3.15 8.67 -9.16
N THR A 137 -2.30 7.79 -8.63
CA THR A 137 -2.67 6.41 -8.35
C THR A 137 -2.60 6.13 -6.85
N ALA A 138 -3.68 5.59 -6.30
CA ALA A 138 -3.85 5.48 -4.85
C ALA A 138 -4.83 4.36 -4.48
N GLY A 139 -4.82 3.97 -3.21
CA GLY A 139 -5.86 3.09 -2.66
C GLY A 139 -7.28 3.68 -2.78
N SER A 140 -7.40 5.01 -2.91
CA SER A 140 -8.62 5.71 -3.32
C SER A 140 -8.27 7.08 -3.88
N GLY A 141 -8.91 7.42 -5.00
CA GLY A 141 -8.91 8.75 -5.59
C GLY A 141 -10.10 9.60 -5.17
N ASP A 142 -11.02 9.06 -4.35
CA ASP A 142 -12.30 9.69 -4.04
C ASP A 142 -12.11 10.99 -3.25
N TRP A 143 -11.15 11.02 -2.32
CA TRP A 143 -10.80 12.23 -1.56
C TRP A 143 -10.33 13.38 -2.47
N LEU A 144 -9.48 13.08 -3.45
CA LEU A 144 -9.00 14.07 -4.43
C LEU A 144 -10.15 14.62 -5.26
N MET A 145 -10.99 13.75 -5.83
CA MET A 145 -12.12 14.18 -6.67
C MET A 145 -13.15 14.97 -5.86
N TRP A 146 -13.39 14.59 -4.61
CA TRP A 146 -14.26 15.32 -3.70
C TRP A 146 -13.70 16.71 -3.40
N GLN A 147 -12.43 16.82 -3.00
CA GLN A 147 -11.79 18.11 -2.72
C GLN A 147 -11.77 19.04 -3.93
N LEU A 148 -11.54 18.50 -5.13
CA LEU A 148 -11.62 19.30 -6.35
C LEU A 148 -13.03 19.87 -6.54
N SER A 149 -14.07 19.07 -6.31
CA SER A 149 -15.47 19.50 -6.47
C SER A 149 -15.95 20.48 -5.40
N GLN A 150 -15.23 20.63 -4.29
CA GLN A 150 -15.53 21.66 -3.28
C GLN A 150 -14.96 23.04 -3.63
N GLY A 151 -14.01 23.11 -4.58
CA GLY A 151 -13.34 24.34 -4.98
C GLY A 151 -13.81 24.88 -6.33
N GLY A 152 -13.34 26.08 -6.67
CA GLY A 152 -13.56 26.73 -7.96
C GLY A 152 -12.31 26.72 -8.84
N TRP A 153 -11.62 25.58 -8.91
CA TRP A 153 -10.36 25.42 -9.65
C TRP A 153 -10.60 25.29 -11.16
N ASP A 154 -9.77 25.91 -12.00
CA ASP A 154 -9.67 25.63 -13.44
C ASP A 154 -8.92 24.31 -13.68
N ALA A 155 -9.54 23.22 -13.20
CA ALA A 155 -9.06 21.86 -13.32
C ALA A 155 -10.21 20.84 -13.27
N GLU A 156 -10.01 19.72 -13.95
CA GLU A 156 -10.92 18.57 -13.98
C GLU A 156 -10.21 17.30 -13.50
N ALA A 157 -10.97 16.38 -12.91
CA ALA A 157 -10.48 15.06 -12.51
C ALA A 157 -11.34 13.96 -13.13
N GLU A 158 -10.68 12.98 -13.73
CA GLU A 158 -11.29 11.84 -14.41
C GLU A 158 -10.78 10.53 -13.80
N ASP A 159 -11.67 9.72 -13.26
CA ASP A 159 -11.34 8.35 -12.84
C ASP A 159 -11.21 7.43 -14.06
N VAL A 160 -9.98 7.07 -14.41
CA VAL A 160 -9.62 6.17 -15.53
C VAL A 160 -9.26 4.75 -15.05
N SER A 161 -9.72 4.37 -13.86
CA SER A 161 -9.42 3.06 -13.25
C SER A 161 -9.73 1.84 -14.11
N PRO A 162 -10.91 1.73 -14.76
CA PRO A 162 -11.22 0.59 -15.63
C PRO A 162 -10.51 0.63 -16.99
N GLU A 163 -9.95 1.77 -17.42
CA GLU A 163 -9.19 1.91 -18.67
C GLU A 163 -7.72 1.53 -18.52
N ARG A 164 -7.19 1.45 -17.30
CA ARG A 164 -5.74 1.26 -17.06
C ARG A 164 -5.43 0.13 -16.09
N PHE A 165 -4.49 -0.72 -16.45
CA PHE A 165 -3.87 -1.69 -15.54
C PHE A 165 -2.65 -1.09 -14.84
N ILE A 166 -2.28 -1.66 -13.69
CA ILE A 166 -0.98 -1.43 -13.02
C ILE A 166 -0.41 -2.78 -12.63
N PHE A 167 0.73 -3.15 -13.21
CA PHE A 167 1.47 -4.33 -12.80
C PHE A 167 2.80 -3.95 -12.16
N GLY A 168 3.06 -4.47 -10.96
CA GLY A 168 4.35 -4.29 -10.29
C GLY A 168 5.29 -5.42 -10.64
N VAL A 169 6.48 -5.11 -11.16
CA VAL A 169 7.57 -6.08 -11.37
C VAL A 169 8.72 -5.73 -10.44
N GLN A 170 8.94 -6.53 -9.40
CA GLN A 170 9.76 -6.14 -8.25
C GLN A 170 10.71 -7.27 -7.84
N GLY A 171 11.97 -6.93 -7.58
CA GLY A 171 13.06 -7.82 -7.20
C GLY A 171 14.31 -7.60 -8.06
N PRO A 172 15.47 -8.17 -7.68
CA PRO A 172 16.73 -8.00 -8.40
C PRO A 172 16.66 -8.34 -9.90
N ALA A 173 15.83 -9.31 -10.30
CA ALA A 173 15.66 -9.69 -11.70
C ALA A 173 14.70 -8.78 -12.51
N SER A 174 14.04 -7.81 -11.86
CA SER A 174 13.00 -6.99 -12.49
C SER A 174 13.48 -6.20 -13.71
N LEU A 175 14.67 -5.58 -13.63
CA LEU A 175 15.23 -4.81 -14.74
C LEU A 175 15.51 -5.69 -15.96
N ALA A 176 16.23 -6.81 -15.76
CA ALA A 176 16.60 -7.72 -16.85
C ALA A 176 15.36 -8.30 -17.56
N THR A 177 14.34 -8.71 -16.79
CA THR A 177 13.08 -9.19 -17.35
C THR A 177 12.39 -8.13 -18.20
N LEU A 178 12.32 -6.88 -17.72
CA LEU A 178 11.67 -5.80 -18.47
C LEU A 178 12.48 -5.35 -19.68
N GLU A 179 13.81 -5.26 -19.60
CA GLU A 179 14.65 -4.94 -20.76
C GLU A 179 14.49 -6.00 -21.86
N LYS A 180 14.46 -7.30 -21.51
CA LYS A 180 14.18 -8.39 -22.45
C LYS A 180 12.79 -8.25 -23.10
N LEU A 181 11.76 -7.91 -22.32
CA LEU A 181 10.40 -7.72 -22.83
C LEU A 181 10.23 -6.46 -23.70
N THR A 182 10.97 -5.39 -23.40
CA THR A 182 10.93 -4.14 -24.16
C THR A 182 11.79 -4.20 -25.43
N GLY A 183 12.81 -5.06 -25.46
CA GLY A 183 13.84 -5.07 -26.50
C GLY A 183 14.79 -3.85 -26.45
N GLY A 184 14.80 -3.11 -25.35
CA GLY A 184 15.60 -1.89 -25.19
C GLY A 184 15.97 -1.62 -23.74
N SER A 185 16.82 -0.62 -23.53
CA SER A 185 17.25 -0.29 -22.17
C SER A 185 16.19 0.51 -21.40
N LEU A 186 16.13 0.27 -20.09
CA LEU A 186 15.36 1.05 -19.10
C LEU A 186 16.26 1.73 -18.06
N ARG A 187 17.58 1.66 -18.23
CA ARG A 187 18.58 2.15 -17.26
C ARG A 187 18.66 3.66 -17.16
N ASP A 188 18.06 4.36 -18.12
CA ASP A 188 17.90 5.82 -18.13
C ASP A 188 16.83 6.31 -17.13
N ILE A 189 15.95 5.42 -16.66
CA ILE A 189 14.88 5.78 -15.73
C ILE A 189 15.48 5.84 -14.32
N ALA A 190 15.69 7.05 -13.80
CA ALA A 190 16.09 7.24 -12.40
C ALA A 190 14.96 6.86 -11.42
N PHE A 191 15.30 6.58 -10.15
CA PHE A 191 14.28 6.30 -9.14
C PHE A 191 13.29 7.47 -9.01
N SER A 192 12.00 7.16 -8.87
CA SER A 192 10.90 8.15 -8.91
C SER A 192 10.78 8.91 -10.23
N ARG A 193 11.15 8.28 -11.35
CA ARG A 193 10.85 8.75 -12.71
C ARG A 193 10.05 7.71 -13.47
N SER A 194 9.43 8.15 -14.56
CA SER A 194 8.68 7.34 -15.50
C SER A 194 9.01 7.72 -16.93
N ARG A 195 8.81 6.78 -17.84
CA ARG A 195 8.98 6.98 -19.28
C ARG A 195 7.95 6.15 -20.06
N MET A 196 7.51 6.67 -21.20
CA MET A 196 6.78 5.88 -22.19
C MET A 196 7.73 4.93 -22.93
N THR A 197 7.32 3.68 -23.06
CA THR A 197 8.05 2.64 -23.81
C THR A 197 7.04 1.70 -24.49
N ARG A 198 7.55 0.62 -25.11
CA ARG A 198 6.74 -0.44 -25.66
C ARG A 198 7.14 -1.78 -25.05
N LEU A 199 6.16 -2.56 -24.59
CA LEU A 199 6.33 -3.95 -24.15
C LEU A 199 5.54 -4.82 -25.13
N GLY A 200 6.20 -5.73 -25.85
CA GLY A 200 5.54 -6.52 -26.89
C GLY A 200 4.79 -5.67 -27.93
N GLY A 201 5.33 -4.49 -28.28
CA GLY A 201 4.70 -3.53 -29.21
C GLY A 201 3.59 -2.65 -28.60
N VAL A 202 3.10 -2.94 -27.40
CA VAL A 202 2.04 -2.15 -26.72
C VAL A 202 2.65 -0.93 -26.04
N PRO A 203 2.14 0.29 -26.28
CA PRO A 203 2.59 1.48 -25.58
C PRO A 203 2.20 1.42 -24.10
N VAL A 204 3.19 1.56 -23.22
CA VAL A 204 2.99 1.57 -21.78
C VAL A 204 3.91 2.62 -21.13
N ARG A 205 3.55 3.06 -19.94
CA ARG A 205 4.44 3.86 -19.09
C ARG A 205 5.11 2.95 -18.08
N VAL A 206 6.44 2.94 -18.06
CA VAL A 206 7.22 2.26 -17.02
C VAL A 206 7.61 3.30 -15.98
N LEU A 207 7.27 3.03 -14.73
CA LEU A 207 7.60 3.85 -13.56
C LEU A 207 8.67 3.11 -12.77
N ARG A 208 9.78 3.76 -12.45
CA ARG A 208 10.77 3.19 -11.54
C ARG A 208 10.44 3.59 -10.11
N THR A 209 9.64 2.73 -9.48
CA THR A 209 9.16 2.86 -8.11
C THR A 209 8.97 1.47 -7.52
N GLY A 210 8.80 1.38 -6.20
CA GLY A 210 8.58 0.10 -5.56
C GLY A 210 8.26 0.20 -4.08
N ILE A 211 7.49 -0.78 -3.64
CA ILE A 211 7.04 -0.98 -2.26
C ILE A 211 7.63 -2.26 -1.65
N SER A 212 8.51 -2.95 -2.39
CA SER A 212 9.17 -4.18 -1.96
C SER A 212 10.47 -3.95 -1.18
N GLY A 213 10.99 -2.72 -1.17
CA GLY A 213 12.35 -2.43 -0.71
C GLY A 213 13.46 -2.99 -1.61
N GLU A 214 13.13 -3.57 -2.76
CA GLU A 214 14.09 -4.05 -3.77
C GLU A 214 14.02 -3.19 -5.04
N LEU A 215 14.93 -3.42 -6.00
CA LEU A 215 14.79 -2.84 -7.34
C LEU A 215 13.43 -3.23 -7.92
N GLY A 216 12.73 -2.29 -8.54
CA GLY A 216 11.44 -2.59 -9.12
C GLY A 216 10.84 -1.47 -9.93
N TYR A 217 9.78 -1.86 -10.63
CA TYR A 217 9.07 -1.02 -11.58
C TYR A 217 7.56 -1.26 -11.47
N GLU A 218 6.78 -0.29 -11.93
CA GLU A 218 5.38 -0.48 -12.29
C GLU A 218 5.21 -0.28 -13.80
N ILE A 219 4.33 -1.07 -14.40
CA ILE A 219 3.90 -0.95 -15.79
C ILE A 219 2.46 -0.47 -15.77
N HIS A 220 2.23 0.71 -16.33
CA HIS A 220 0.90 1.29 -16.50
C HIS A 220 0.55 1.26 -17.99
N GLY A 221 -0.60 0.71 -18.33
CA GLY A 221 -1.01 0.57 -19.72
C GLY A 221 -2.51 0.38 -19.90
N PRO A 222 -2.97 0.29 -21.16
CA PRO A 222 -4.39 0.15 -21.47
C PRO A 222 -4.92 -1.21 -21.03
N ALA A 223 -6.07 -1.21 -20.34
CA ALA A 223 -6.69 -2.40 -19.75
C ALA A 223 -6.93 -3.52 -20.77
N GLU A 224 -7.29 -3.20 -22.02
CA GLU A 224 -7.51 -4.20 -23.07
C GLU A 224 -6.25 -4.96 -23.50
N ARG A 225 -5.06 -4.50 -23.10
CA ARG A 225 -3.77 -5.17 -23.34
C ARG A 225 -3.21 -5.88 -22.10
N ALA A 226 -3.91 -5.81 -20.98
CA ALA A 226 -3.46 -6.35 -19.70
C ALA A 226 -3.12 -7.85 -19.78
N ASN A 227 -3.99 -8.69 -20.34
CA ASN A 227 -3.72 -10.12 -20.51
C ASN A 227 -2.43 -10.37 -21.32
N ALA A 228 -2.28 -9.70 -22.46
CA ALA A 228 -1.11 -9.88 -23.32
C ALA A 228 0.19 -9.46 -22.63
N ILE A 229 0.18 -8.34 -21.90
CA ILE A 229 1.34 -7.88 -21.13
C ILE A 229 1.66 -8.83 -19.98
N TRP A 230 0.65 -9.30 -19.24
CA TRP A 230 0.83 -10.24 -18.15
C TRP A 230 1.48 -11.54 -18.63
N SER A 231 0.89 -12.21 -19.62
CA SER A 231 1.44 -13.46 -20.18
C SER A 231 2.85 -13.26 -20.72
N ALA A 232 3.11 -12.16 -21.45
CA ALA A 232 4.43 -11.89 -22.00
C ALA A 232 5.49 -11.64 -20.90
N ALA A 233 5.14 -10.94 -19.83
CA ALA A 233 6.05 -10.71 -18.71
C ALA A 233 6.37 -12.00 -17.94
N VAL A 234 5.34 -12.82 -17.65
CA VAL A 234 5.52 -14.12 -17.02
C VAL A 234 6.41 -15.02 -17.88
N GLU A 235 6.10 -15.17 -19.18
CA GLU A 235 6.89 -15.99 -20.11
C GLU A 235 8.35 -15.52 -20.17
N THR A 236 8.56 -14.22 -20.39
CA THR A 236 9.90 -13.63 -20.54
C THR A 236 10.74 -13.81 -19.28
N GLY A 237 10.12 -13.69 -18.11
CA GLY A 237 10.81 -13.77 -16.83
C GLY A 237 11.01 -15.19 -16.30
N ARG A 238 10.50 -16.25 -16.96
CA ARG A 238 10.64 -17.64 -16.49
C ARG A 238 12.08 -18.04 -16.23
N GLU A 239 12.98 -17.73 -17.18
CA GLU A 239 14.41 -18.02 -17.05
C GLU A 239 15.06 -17.28 -15.88
N SER A 240 14.49 -16.15 -15.46
CA SER A 240 14.95 -15.32 -14.34
C SER A 240 14.21 -15.62 -13.03
N GLY A 241 13.37 -16.66 -13.00
CA GLY A 241 12.63 -17.07 -11.81
C GLY A 241 11.49 -16.14 -11.42
N ILE A 242 10.86 -15.44 -12.38
CA ILE A 242 9.71 -14.59 -12.07
C ILE A 242 8.58 -15.41 -11.44
N CYS A 243 8.04 -14.91 -10.33
CA CYS A 243 6.87 -15.48 -9.67
C CYS A 243 5.64 -14.59 -9.85
N GLN A 244 4.45 -15.16 -9.91
CA GLN A 244 3.22 -14.38 -9.83
C GLN A 244 2.84 -14.16 -8.37
N LEU A 245 2.57 -12.92 -7.98
CA LEU A 245 2.27 -12.55 -6.60
C LEU A 245 0.76 -12.54 -6.36
N GLY A 246 0.26 -13.46 -5.53
CA GLY A 246 -1.13 -13.49 -5.10
C GLY A 246 -1.43 -12.45 -4.02
N LEU A 247 -2.71 -12.11 -3.87
CA LEU A 247 -3.19 -11.12 -2.89
C LEU A 247 -2.77 -11.45 -1.44
N ARG A 248 -2.66 -12.74 -1.09
CA ARG A 248 -2.28 -13.18 0.27
C ARG A 248 -0.87 -12.73 0.65
N SER A 249 0.05 -12.77 -0.30
CA SER A 249 1.47 -12.48 -0.12
C SER A 249 1.79 -10.99 -0.33
N GLN A 250 0.93 -10.27 -1.05
CA GLN A 250 1.13 -8.88 -1.45
C GLN A 250 1.48 -7.89 -0.32
N PRO A 251 0.99 -7.99 0.93
CA PRO A 251 1.42 -7.05 1.97
C PRO A 251 2.82 -7.34 2.54
N VAL A 252 3.37 -8.53 2.36
CA VAL A 252 4.59 -8.99 3.06
C VAL A 252 5.77 -8.07 2.74
N GLN A 253 6.00 -7.78 1.47
CA GLN A 253 7.12 -6.94 1.04
C GLN A 253 6.98 -5.47 1.46
N HIS A 254 5.75 -4.96 1.64
CA HIS A 254 5.53 -3.61 2.18
C HIS A 254 6.02 -3.54 3.63
N ILE A 255 5.66 -4.56 4.41
CA ILE A 255 6.00 -4.67 5.83
C ILE A 255 7.51 -4.86 5.97
N GLU A 256 8.13 -5.75 5.19
CA GLU A 256 9.60 -5.93 5.17
C GLU A 256 10.33 -4.62 4.82
N ALA A 257 9.77 -3.82 3.90
CA ALA A 257 10.29 -2.52 3.51
C ALA A 257 9.97 -1.37 4.50
N GLY A 258 9.22 -1.63 5.58
CA GLY A 258 8.87 -0.61 6.57
C GLY A 258 7.87 0.43 6.08
N ILE A 259 7.01 0.07 5.11
CA ILE A 259 6.07 1.00 4.47
C ILE A 259 4.67 0.80 5.07
N ALA A 260 4.22 1.79 5.86
CA ALA A 260 2.85 1.83 6.35
C ALA A 260 1.86 1.96 5.18
N THR A 261 0.80 1.17 5.20
CA THR A 261 -0.18 1.06 4.11
C THR A 261 -1.58 1.43 4.59
N ASN A 262 -2.28 2.26 3.82
CA ASN A 262 -3.67 2.66 4.10
C ASN A 262 -4.60 1.44 4.16
N GLY A 263 -5.48 1.39 5.16
CA GLY A 263 -6.39 0.26 5.39
C GLY A 263 -5.73 -0.97 6.03
N LEU A 264 -4.43 -0.88 6.31
CA LEU A 264 -3.68 -1.89 7.04
C LEU A 264 -3.10 -1.36 8.36
N ASP A 265 -2.35 -0.26 8.27
CA ASP A 265 -1.58 0.30 9.40
C ASP A 265 -2.25 1.54 9.99
N TYR A 266 -3.17 2.13 9.25
CA TYR A 266 -4.01 3.23 9.67
C TYR A 266 -5.30 3.26 8.85
N LEU A 267 -6.32 3.94 9.38
CA LEU A 267 -7.52 4.28 8.65
C LEU A 267 -7.45 5.73 8.14
N PRO A 268 -8.04 6.03 6.98
CA PRO A 268 -8.00 7.35 6.40
C PRO A 268 -9.06 8.24 7.06
N ALA A 269 -8.68 9.49 7.35
CA ALA A 269 -9.56 10.46 8.00
C ALA A 269 -10.82 10.81 7.17
N SER A 270 -10.75 10.61 5.85
CA SER A 270 -11.87 10.81 4.92
C SER A 270 -13.13 10.01 5.29
N ILE A 271 -13.02 8.95 6.10
CA ILE A 271 -14.17 8.17 6.60
C ILE A 271 -15.07 8.99 7.53
N LEU A 272 -14.52 9.97 8.25
CA LEU A 272 -15.27 10.82 9.19
C LEU A 272 -15.54 12.23 8.67
N THR A 273 -14.88 12.65 7.58
CA THR A 273 -15.13 13.98 7.02
C THR A 273 -16.55 14.06 6.47
N ALA A 274 -17.33 15.02 6.96
CA ALA A 274 -18.73 15.18 6.58
C ALA A 274 -18.87 15.45 5.07
N GLY A 275 -19.70 14.65 4.39
CA GLY A 275 -19.92 14.76 2.94
C GLY A 275 -18.81 14.14 2.08
N ALA A 276 -17.69 13.71 2.67
CA ALA A 276 -16.61 13.06 1.95
C ALA A 276 -16.92 11.58 1.66
N PRO A 277 -16.31 11.01 0.61
CA PRO A 277 -16.48 9.61 0.25
C PRO A 277 -15.79 8.67 1.24
N THR A 278 -16.49 7.60 1.63
CA THR A 278 -15.93 6.57 2.51
C THR A 278 -15.08 5.56 1.72
N GLN A 279 -13.81 5.42 2.10
CA GLN A 279 -12.89 4.49 1.45
C GLN A 279 -13.10 3.03 1.87
N PHE A 280 -13.32 2.77 3.17
CA PHE A 280 -13.52 1.42 3.72
C PHE A 280 -14.90 1.32 4.36
N ARG A 281 -15.73 0.38 3.89
CA ARG A 281 -17.17 0.41 4.18
C ARG A 281 -17.63 -0.59 5.24
N ARG A 282 -16.80 -1.53 5.72
CA ARG A 282 -17.27 -2.62 6.59
C ARG A 282 -16.17 -3.14 7.53
N GLY A 283 -16.60 -3.49 8.75
CA GLY A 283 -15.77 -4.14 9.77
C GLY A 283 -15.09 -3.16 10.72
N ARG A 284 -15.00 -3.52 12.01
CA ARG A 284 -14.08 -2.88 12.93
C ARG A 284 -12.69 -3.50 12.73
N PRO A 285 -11.60 -2.73 12.87
CA PRO A 285 -10.26 -3.30 12.95
C PRO A 285 -10.22 -4.44 13.98
N GLY A 286 -9.47 -5.50 13.66
CA GLY A 286 -9.20 -6.57 14.61
C GLY A 286 -8.04 -6.21 15.56
N GLY A 287 -7.66 -7.18 16.40
CA GLY A 287 -6.54 -7.06 17.33
C GLY A 287 -6.94 -6.64 18.74
N SER A 288 -5.93 -6.54 19.61
CA SER A 288 -6.12 -6.25 21.04
C SER A 288 -6.31 -4.78 21.38
N TYR A 289 -6.04 -3.85 20.44
CA TYR A 289 -6.11 -2.41 20.71
C TYR A 289 -7.54 -1.96 21.01
N VAL A 290 -7.73 -1.30 22.14
CA VAL A 290 -9.00 -0.69 22.54
C VAL A 290 -8.89 0.81 22.34
N PRO A 291 -9.62 1.40 21.37
CA PRO A 291 -9.56 2.84 21.14
C PRO A 291 -10.24 3.61 22.28
N GLU A 292 -9.63 4.72 22.70
CA GLU A 292 -10.16 5.63 23.71
C GLU A 292 -11.04 6.70 23.06
N ASP A 293 -10.54 7.37 22.00
CA ASP A 293 -11.24 8.46 21.30
C ASP A 293 -12.00 7.96 20.05
N GLY A 294 -12.37 6.68 20.04
CA GLY A 294 -13.14 6.06 18.97
C GLY A 294 -12.32 5.81 17.70
N ILE A 295 -12.92 6.00 16.53
CA ILE A 295 -12.30 5.61 15.25
C ILE A 295 -11.05 6.47 14.91
N ALA A 296 -10.92 7.66 15.50
CA ALA A 296 -9.79 8.57 15.26
C ALA A 296 -8.45 8.00 15.76
N ASP A 297 -8.46 7.10 16.75
CA ASP A 297 -7.25 6.42 17.25
C ASP A 297 -6.55 5.55 16.20
N TYR A 298 -7.29 5.17 15.14
CA TYR A 298 -6.75 4.42 14.01
C TYR A 298 -6.17 5.35 12.92
N PHE A 299 -6.35 6.67 13.03
CA PHE A 299 -5.78 7.63 12.08
C PHE A 299 -4.31 7.89 12.42
N ARG A 300 -3.58 8.43 11.46
CA ARG A 300 -2.17 8.80 11.65
C ARG A 300 -1.89 10.17 11.07
N LYS A 301 -1.03 10.92 11.76
CA LYS A 301 -0.36 12.09 11.21
C LYS A 301 0.82 11.63 10.35
N PRO A 302 1.16 12.37 9.28
CA PRO A 302 2.33 12.03 8.46
C PRO A 302 3.66 11.95 9.23
N GLY A 303 3.81 12.74 10.31
CA GLY A 303 5.02 12.75 11.13
C GLY A 303 5.24 11.47 11.94
N GLU A 304 4.15 10.80 12.35
CA GLU A 304 4.19 9.50 13.05
C GLU A 304 4.74 8.42 12.11
N LEU A 305 4.38 8.50 10.82
CA LEU A 305 4.76 7.54 9.79
C LEU A 305 6.12 7.82 9.14
N GLY A 306 6.81 8.89 9.57
CA GLY A 306 8.08 9.32 8.96
C GLY A 306 7.94 9.94 7.57
N TRP A 307 6.73 10.32 7.15
CA TRP A 307 6.46 10.90 5.84
C TRP A 307 6.52 12.43 5.84
N GLY A 308 6.25 13.02 7.00
CA GLY A 308 6.07 14.45 7.16
C GLY A 308 7.15 15.17 7.93
N PHE A 309 6.86 16.43 8.22
CA PHE A 309 7.73 17.31 8.98
C PHE A 309 7.40 17.14 10.47
N ARG A 310 8.37 16.74 11.29
CA ARG A 310 8.24 16.84 12.76
C ARG A 310 8.54 18.25 13.26
N LYS A 311 9.36 19.00 12.51
CA LYS A 311 9.73 20.41 12.74
C LYS A 311 9.87 21.10 11.38
N GLY A 312 9.67 22.42 11.34
CA GLY A 312 9.86 23.21 10.13
C GLY A 312 8.80 22.97 9.07
N ILE A 313 7.52 23.12 9.45
CA ILE A 313 6.39 23.08 8.51
C ILE A 313 6.63 24.11 7.39
N PRO A 314 6.51 23.73 6.11
CA PRO A 314 6.71 24.65 5.00
C PRO A 314 5.85 25.92 5.09
N GLY A 315 6.41 27.05 4.68
CA GLY A 315 5.70 28.34 4.67
C GLY A 315 4.60 28.44 3.60
N ARG A 316 4.64 27.57 2.58
CA ARG A 316 3.57 27.50 1.56
C ARG A 316 2.27 27.00 2.17
N ASP A 317 1.15 27.41 1.60
CA ASP A 317 -0.16 26.88 1.98
C ASP A 317 -0.37 25.43 1.48
N PHE A 318 -1.14 24.66 2.25
CA PHE A 318 -1.68 23.35 1.91
C PHE A 318 -2.73 22.91 2.94
N LEU A 319 -3.67 22.06 2.55
CA LEU A 319 -4.72 21.55 3.42
C LEU A 319 -4.13 20.79 4.63
N GLY A 320 -4.59 21.13 5.83
CA GLY A 320 -4.13 20.54 7.10
C GLY A 320 -2.82 21.13 7.64
N ARG A 321 -2.22 22.10 6.95
CA ARG A 321 -0.97 22.76 7.38
C ARG A 321 -1.04 23.34 8.77
N ASP A 322 -2.08 24.13 9.06
CA ASP A 322 -2.17 24.88 10.30
C ASP A 322 -2.33 23.96 11.51
N ALA A 323 -3.06 22.86 11.34
CA ALA A 323 -3.15 21.83 12.36
C ALA A 323 -1.79 21.16 12.61
N LEU A 324 -1.03 20.81 11.56
CA LEU A 324 0.33 20.28 11.73
C LEU A 324 1.29 21.30 12.39
N ALA A 325 1.12 22.59 12.11
CA ALA A 325 1.91 23.64 12.75
C ALA A 325 1.55 23.79 14.24
N ALA A 326 0.26 23.71 14.58
CA ALA A 326 -0.21 23.72 15.96
C ALA A 326 0.28 22.49 16.74
N ASP A 327 0.28 21.31 16.12
CA ASP A 327 0.82 20.07 16.67
C ASP A 327 2.34 20.19 16.93
N ALA A 328 3.10 20.65 15.93
CA ALA A 328 4.53 20.85 16.06
C ALA A 328 4.90 21.85 17.18
N ALA A 329 4.10 22.91 17.38
CA ALA A 329 4.28 23.86 18.48
C ALA A 329 4.08 23.24 19.87
N LYS A 330 3.32 22.14 19.96
CA LYS A 330 3.09 21.35 21.20
C LYS A 330 4.10 20.21 21.37
N GLY A 331 5.04 20.05 20.44
CA GLY A 331 6.00 18.95 20.43
C GLY A 331 5.41 17.61 19.96
N GLU A 332 4.32 17.64 19.17
CA GLU A 332 3.78 16.46 18.49
C GLU A 332 4.43 16.27 17.09
N PRO A 333 4.42 15.05 16.53
CA PRO A 333 3.96 13.80 17.15
C PRO A 333 4.99 13.26 18.16
N ARG A 334 4.50 12.73 19.28
CA ARG A 334 5.32 12.01 20.29
C ARG A 334 5.52 10.53 19.99
N ARG A 335 4.99 10.07 18.87
CA ARG A 335 5.10 8.70 18.38
C ARG A 335 5.83 8.64 17.05
N THR A 336 6.47 7.51 16.82
CA THR A 336 7.25 7.23 15.61
C THR A 336 7.02 5.81 15.14
N LEU A 337 7.01 5.62 13.82
CA LEU A 337 6.96 4.32 13.19
C LEU A 337 8.30 3.60 13.35
N MET A 338 8.25 2.40 13.93
CA MET A 338 9.34 1.46 14.12
C MET A 338 8.91 0.06 13.66
N GLY A 339 9.85 -0.86 13.59
CA GLY A 339 9.55 -2.28 13.40
C GLY A 339 9.57 -3.02 14.73
N LEU A 340 8.83 -4.13 14.82
CA LEU A 340 8.93 -5.10 15.91
C LEU A 340 9.34 -6.46 15.34
N ARG A 341 10.25 -7.14 16.02
CA ARG A 341 10.55 -8.56 15.82
C ARG A 341 9.98 -9.36 16.98
N TRP A 342 9.07 -10.28 16.69
CA TRP A 342 8.35 -11.04 17.71
C TRP A 342 9.16 -12.26 18.13
N ASN A 343 9.07 -12.61 19.41
CA ASN A 343 9.71 -13.79 19.96
C ASN A 343 9.13 -15.06 19.33
N ALA A 344 10.01 -15.90 18.78
CA ALA A 344 9.58 -17.09 18.04
C ALA A 344 8.86 -18.12 18.93
N ALA A 345 9.28 -18.29 20.19
CA ALA A 345 8.65 -19.26 21.09
C ALA A 345 7.22 -18.85 21.45
N ASP A 346 6.98 -17.56 21.69
CA ASP A 346 5.65 -17.03 22.00
C ASP A 346 4.71 -17.16 20.78
N VAL A 347 5.23 -16.89 19.57
CA VAL A 347 4.49 -17.10 18.31
C VAL A 347 4.15 -18.58 18.11
N VAL A 348 5.11 -19.49 18.32
CA VAL A 348 4.87 -20.94 18.24
C VAL A 348 3.79 -21.35 19.23
N GLY A 349 3.84 -20.85 20.46
CA GLY A 349 2.82 -21.12 21.48
C GLY A 349 1.41 -20.74 21.02
N ILE A 350 1.24 -19.62 20.32
CA ILE A 350 -0.06 -19.23 19.73
C ILE A 350 -0.46 -20.20 18.61
N LEU A 351 0.44 -20.51 17.68
CA LEU A 351 0.14 -21.39 16.55
C LEU A 351 -0.22 -22.81 16.97
N THR A 352 0.36 -23.31 18.06
CA THR A 352 0.08 -24.65 18.58
C THR A 352 -1.09 -24.70 19.57
N ALA A 353 -1.64 -23.55 19.97
CA ALA A 353 -2.71 -23.49 20.98
C ALA A 353 -3.97 -24.27 20.58
N SER A 354 -4.27 -24.36 19.27
CA SER A 354 -5.39 -25.14 18.74
C SER A 354 -5.16 -26.66 18.77
N LEU A 355 -3.95 -27.11 19.09
CA LEU A 355 -3.53 -28.51 19.14
C LEU A 355 -3.32 -29.01 20.58
N GLY A 356 -3.77 -28.23 21.58
CA GLY A 356 -3.61 -28.54 22.99
C GLY A 356 -4.87 -28.29 23.80
N GLU A 357 -4.73 -28.35 25.13
CA GLU A 357 -5.79 -28.01 26.08
C GLU A 357 -5.67 -26.55 26.55
N GLY A 358 -6.78 -25.99 27.05
CA GLY A 358 -6.84 -24.64 27.59
C GLY A 358 -7.50 -23.61 26.68
N ASP A 359 -7.42 -22.34 27.07
CA ASP A 359 -8.09 -21.26 26.35
C ASP A 359 -7.46 -21.02 24.97
N LEU A 360 -8.31 -20.96 23.95
CA LEU A 360 -7.91 -20.73 22.56
C LEU A 360 -7.80 -19.22 22.27
N PRO A 361 -6.58 -18.67 22.02
CA PRO A 361 -6.44 -17.29 21.57
C PRO A 361 -6.95 -17.11 20.15
N ASP A 362 -7.09 -15.85 19.71
CA ASP A 362 -7.43 -15.56 18.31
C ASP A 362 -6.40 -16.21 17.36
N PRO A 363 -6.85 -16.76 16.22
CA PRO A 363 -5.98 -17.49 15.30
C PRO A 363 -4.97 -16.56 14.63
N MET A 364 -3.72 -17.02 14.51
CA MET A 364 -2.65 -16.32 13.79
C MET A 364 -2.48 -16.89 12.38
N GLU A 365 -3.22 -16.34 11.43
CA GLU A 365 -3.14 -16.72 10.01
C GLU A 365 -1.75 -16.47 9.41
N LEU A 366 -1.33 -17.36 8.50
CA LEU A 366 -0.05 -17.28 7.78
C LEU A 366 -0.23 -16.81 6.32
N PRO A 367 0.70 -16.03 5.74
CA PRO A 367 1.71 -15.27 6.49
C PRO A 367 1.04 -14.20 7.36
N ARG A 368 -0.22 -13.87 7.02
CA ARG A 368 -1.09 -12.95 7.76
C ARG A 368 -2.57 -13.10 7.50
N GLY A 369 -3.36 -12.60 8.45
CA GLY A 369 -4.80 -12.42 8.30
C GLY A 369 -5.14 -11.23 7.39
N ARG A 370 -6.33 -11.28 6.78
CA ARG A 370 -6.85 -10.20 5.93
C ARG A 370 -7.38 -9.03 6.78
N GLY A 371 -7.26 -7.83 6.24
CA GLY A 371 -7.77 -6.60 6.84
C GLY A 371 -6.85 -5.97 7.90
N PRO A 372 -7.28 -4.85 8.49
CA PRO A 372 -6.55 -4.15 9.53
C PRO A 372 -6.59 -4.90 10.88
N VAL A 373 -5.42 -5.09 11.49
CA VAL A 373 -5.26 -5.65 12.83
C VAL A 373 -4.35 -4.72 13.61
N PHE A 374 -4.84 -4.24 14.75
CA PHE A 374 -4.17 -3.29 15.63
C PHE A 374 -4.02 -3.94 17.00
N ASP A 375 -2.78 -4.24 17.39
CA ASP A 375 -2.47 -4.88 18.66
C ASP A 375 -1.77 -3.89 19.60
N GLN A 376 -2.24 -3.83 20.85
CA GLN A 376 -1.66 -3.01 21.89
C GLN A 376 -0.21 -3.43 22.17
N VAL A 377 0.70 -2.44 22.22
CA VAL A 377 2.09 -2.62 22.63
C VAL A 377 2.29 -2.04 24.02
N LEU A 378 2.95 -2.81 24.88
CA LEU A 378 3.09 -2.57 26.31
C LEU A 378 4.55 -2.53 26.75
N VAL A 379 4.87 -1.66 27.72
CA VAL A 379 6.12 -1.70 28.51
C VAL A 379 5.74 -1.63 29.99
N GLY A 380 6.13 -2.65 30.76
CA GLY A 380 5.74 -2.75 32.18
C GLY A 380 4.23 -2.73 32.39
N GLY A 381 3.47 -3.39 31.49
CA GLY A 381 2.00 -3.44 31.51
C GLY A 381 1.29 -2.17 31.05
N ARG A 382 2.01 -1.10 30.68
CA ARG A 382 1.41 0.16 30.23
C ARG A 382 1.43 0.28 28.71
N PRO A 383 0.31 0.72 28.07
CA PRO A 383 0.26 1.11 26.66
C PRO A 383 1.36 2.11 26.29
N VAL A 384 2.16 1.79 25.27
CA VAL A 384 3.18 2.69 24.70
C VAL A 384 3.16 2.78 23.18
N GLY A 385 2.31 2.00 22.52
CA GLY A 385 2.25 1.97 21.06
C GLY A 385 1.23 0.99 20.53
N VAL A 386 1.12 0.93 19.21
CA VAL A 386 0.20 0.04 18.50
C VAL A 386 0.93 -0.67 17.38
N SER A 387 0.89 -2.00 17.39
CA SER A 387 1.44 -2.88 16.38
C SER A 387 0.41 -3.09 15.27
N THR A 388 0.85 -2.97 14.02
CA THR A 388 0.04 -3.16 12.81
C THR A 388 0.83 -3.93 11.76
N GLY A 389 0.17 -4.35 10.67
CA GLY A 389 0.90 -4.94 9.55
C GLY A 389 1.73 -6.17 9.94
N ARG A 390 1.26 -7.01 10.88
CA ARG A 390 2.02 -8.21 11.28
C ARG A 390 2.08 -9.21 10.13
N THR A 391 3.24 -9.80 9.89
CA THR A 391 3.46 -10.91 8.95
C THR A 391 4.55 -11.87 9.42
N VAL A 392 4.49 -13.12 8.96
CA VAL A 392 5.64 -14.03 8.95
C VAL A 392 6.44 -13.78 7.69
N SER A 393 7.68 -13.34 7.82
CA SER A 393 8.60 -13.16 6.71
C SER A 393 9.48 -14.40 6.53
N VAL A 394 9.43 -15.00 5.33
CA VAL A 394 10.33 -16.11 4.96
C VAL A 394 11.76 -15.63 4.70
N ASN A 395 11.92 -14.40 4.21
CA ASN A 395 13.22 -13.80 3.92
C ASN A 395 13.99 -13.51 5.20
N LEU A 396 13.29 -12.99 6.22
CA LEU A 396 13.85 -12.63 7.51
C LEU A 396 13.75 -13.77 8.54
N ARG A 397 13.04 -14.85 8.19
CA ARG A 397 12.74 -16.01 9.05
C ARG A 397 12.21 -15.59 10.42
N SER A 398 11.28 -14.64 10.43
CA SER A 398 10.81 -13.98 11.66
C SER A 398 9.38 -13.46 11.48
N THR A 399 8.61 -13.49 12.56
CA THR A 399 7.37 -12.71 12.65
C THR A 399 7.74 -11.26 12.95
N ILE A 400 7.29 -10.36 12.09
CA ILE A 400 7.54 -8.93 12.19
C ILE A 400 6.23 -8.16 12.12
N SER A 401 6.21 -6.94 12.65
CA SER A 401 5.10 -6.00 12.50
C SER A 401 5.61 -4.56 12.48
N LEU A 402 4.86 -3.66 11.86
CA LEU A 402 5.08 -2.24 12.03
C LEU A 402 4.52 -1.81 13.39
N CYS A 403 5.05 -0.75 13.96
CA CYS A 403 4.54 -0.21 15.22
C CYS A 403 4.71 1.30 15.28
N VAL A 404 3.62 2.02 15.52
CA VAL A 404 3.70 3.42 15.93
C VAL A 404 3.80 3.42 17.46
N ILE A 405 4.98 3.81 17.96
CA ILE A 405 5.38 3.71 19.37
C ILE A 405 5.85 5.07 19.90
N ASP A 406 5.63 5.32 21.18
CA ASP A 406 6.12 6.51 21.88
C ASP A 406 7.64 6.64 21.73
N GLU A 407 8.12 7.85 21.46
CA GLU A 407 9.55 8.11 21.17
C GLU A 407 10.49 7.67 22.31
N SER A 408 10.03 7.70 23.56
CA SER A 408 10.79 7.22 24.72
C SER A 408 11.07 5.71 24.72
N HIS A 409 10.34 4.94 23.89
CA HIS A 409 10.47 3.50 23.75
C HIS A 409 10.87 3.06 22.33
N ALA A 410 11.16 4.01 21.44
CA ALA A 410 11.43 3.74 20.03
C ALA A 410 12.88 3.28 19.73
N ALA A 411 13.77 3.24 20.72
CA ALA A 411 15.16 2.86 20.50
C ALA A 411 15.26 1.38 20.05
N PRO A 412 15.95 1.06 18.94
CA PRO A 412 16.20 -0.33 18.55
C PRO A 412 16.87 -1.13 19.68
N GLY A 413 16.40 -2.35 19.91
CA GLY A 413 16.80 -3.19 21.04
C GLY A 413 15.92 -3.03 22.29
N THR A 414 14.99 -2.09 22.32
CA THR A 414 14.02 -1.97 23.43
C THR A 414 13.07 -3.17 23.43
N ASP A 415 12.94 -3.83 24.58
CA ASP A 415 11.98 -4.91 24.77
C ASP A 415 10.57 -4.35 25.06
N VAL A 416 9.59 -4.94 24.37
CA VAL A 416 8.17 -4.62 24.50
C VAL A 416 7.34 -5.91 24.51
N VAL A 417 6.08 -5.80 24.89
CA VAL A 417 5.10 -6.88 24.78
C VAL A 417 4.01 -6.46 23.81
N VAL A 418 3.69 -7.29 22.83
CA VAL A 418 2.49 -7.16 22.01
C VAL A 418 1.40 -8.03 22.63
N LEU A 419 0.26 -7.43 22.96
CA LEU A 419 -0.90 -8.17 23.42
C LEU A 419 -1.62 -8.76 22.19
N TRP A 420 -1.70 -10.09 22.10
CA TRP A 420 -2.35 -10.77 20.98
C TRP A 420 -3.74 -11.30 21.38
N GLY A 421 -4.73 -11.02 20.55
CA GLY A 421 -6.12 -11.46 20.71
C GLY A 421 -7.07 -10.30 21.06
N ARG A 422 -8.31 -10.36 20.55
CA ARG A 422 -9.31 -9.32 20.77
C ARG A 422 -9.72 -9.20 22.25
N PRO A 423 -10.16 -8.01 22.68
CA PRO A 423 -10.77 -7.85 23.99
C PRO A 423 -11.94 -8.83 24.18
N GLY A 424 -12.00 -9.48 25.34
CA GLY A 424 -13.04 -10.46 25.67
C GLY A 424 -12.80 -11.88 25.11
N THR A 425 -11.68 -12.11 24.41
CA THR A 425 -11.20 -13.47 24.11
C THR A 425 -9.94 -13.79 24.93
N ALA A 426 -9.45 -15.02 24.83
CA ALA A 426 -8.20 -15.40 25.49
C ALA A 426 -7.03 -14.65 24.84
N GLN A 427 -6.34 -13.83 25.63
CA GLN A 427 -5.20 -13.06 25.14
C GLN A 427 -3.87 -13.72 25.50
N ARG A 428 -2.84 -13.42 24.73
CA ARG A 428 -1.46 -13.86 24.95
C ARG A 428 -0.51 -12.66 24.88
N GLU A 429 0.40 -12.59 25.82
CA GLU A 429 1.51 -11.64 25.76
C GLU A 429 2.60 -12.23 24.86
N VAL A 430 2.98 -11.49 23.82
CA VAL A 430 4.04 -11.86 22.90
C VAL A 430 5.21 -10.91 23.11
N ARG A 431 6.34 -11.42 23.59
CA ARG A 431 7.56 -10.61 23.69
C ARG A 431 7.99 -10.19 22.30
N ALA A 432 8.43 -8.95 22.15
CA ALA A 432 9.00 -8.44 20.92
C ALA A 432 10.11 -7.43 21.20
N THR A 433 10.98 -7.23 20.22
CA THR A 433 12.07 -6.25 20.31
C THR A 433 11.87 -5.19 19.22
N VAL A 434 11.99 -3.92 19.60
CA VAL A 434 11.96 -2.79 18.67
C VAL A 434 13.17 -2.85 17.74
N THR A 435 12.97 -2.61 16.45
CA THR A 435 14.01 -2.57 15.43
C THR A 435 13.84 -1.36 14.52
N ALA A 436 14.94 -0.91 13.94
CA ALA A 436 14.91 0.08 12.88
C ALA A 436 14.15 -0.45 11.65
N LEU A 437 13.54 0.48 10.91
CA LEU A 437 12.97 0.24 9.59
C LEU A 437 13.88 0.84 8.51
N PRO A 438 13.92 0.24 7.30
CA PRO A 438 13.28 -1.03 6.91
C PRO A 438 13.89 -2.27 7.61
N PHE A 439 13.20 -3.41 7.60
CA PHE A 439 13.71 -4.65 8.22
C PHE A 439 14.83 -5.33 7.42
N LYS A 440 14.97 -4.95 6.16
CA LYS A 440 16.01 -5.39 5.22
C LYS A 440 16.57 -4.18 4.46
N PRO A 441 17.77 -4.26 3.86
CA PRO A 441 18.34 -3.14 3.10
C PRO A 441 17.38 -2.61 2.02
N ASP A 442 17.22 -1.29 1.93
CA ASP A 442 16.43 -0.65 0.86
C ASP A 442 17.27 -0.53 -0.42
N ARG A 443 17.00 -1.41 -1.38
CA ARG A 443 17.66 -1.46 -2.69
C ARG A 443 16.87 -0.82 -3.82
N ARG A 444 15.80 -0.07 -3.51
CA ARG A 444 14.98 0.60 -4.54
C ARG A 444 15.77 1.64 -5.35
N ARG A 445 16.79 2.22 -4.71
CA ARG A 445 17.68 3.24 -5.30
C ARG A 445 18.98 2.67 -5.88
N THR A 446 19.07 1.36 -6.10
CA THR A 446 20.23 0.73 -6.76
C THR A 446 20.62 1.50 -8.03
N ASP A 447 21.91 1.76 -8.25
CA ASP A 447 22.33 2.39 -9.50
C ASP A 447 22.19 1.39 -10.66
N VAL A 448 21.21 1.63 -11.54
CA VAL A 448 20.89 0.74 -12.66
C VAL A 448 21.76 1.02 -13.88
N SER A 449 22.46 2.15 -13.93
CA SER A 449 23.33 2.48 -15.06
C SER A 449 24.51 1.52 -15.17
N ALA A 450 24.90 0.91 -14.05
CA ALA A 450 26.03 0.00 -13.91
C ALA A 450 25.67 -1.51 -13.93
N LEU A 451 24.38 -1.87 -14.05
CA LEU A 451 23.90 -3.26 -13.95
C LEU A 451 24.08 -4.11 -15.21
#